data_AF-R6D913-F1
#
_entry.id   AF-R6D913-F1
#
_cell.length_a   1.000
_cell.length_b   1.000
_cell.length_c   1.000
_cell.angle_alpha   90.00
_cell.angle_beta   90.00
_cell.angle_gamma   90.00
#
_symmetry.space_group_name_H-M   'P 1'
#
loop_
_entity.id
_entity.type
_entity.pdbx_description
1 polymer ?
#
loop_
_entity_poly.entity_id
_entity_poly.type
_entity_poly.pdbx_seq_one_letter_code
_entity_poly.pdbx_strand_id
1 'polypeptide(L)'
;MHDMILLTTKQASDLLGISCDGVKKGVSRGIYSATYAPGKGKGGKQLRILLESLPQSAQDKYNGVEPAKPASDFDMKRLTEKQRTKLKQKIFVIKAYESFKKEYLKRDYRKAFISYFKDEYPEIDADLKLNAGKLEDWVKKYKGNGAEGLTDGRGGSGKGTTSLTQEMQEDFMGLYLSDKEPPITTCYSALKIYYEEMGLKIPHISSFKRFAKTIPPAAISMYRKGKKHFNDNHIASIPTVYERNMKSNDEWVADHHIYDVMVNGNGKIGRAWLSIWFDRHSRAVVGYVINLCEPNADIVLDSFVDAVTKHGIPKRVHIDNGKDYKAHDLFNCDNPESLVSVLDVAVRHAIPYNAKAKSVERLFRTLEDLNKLLESYIGNSPDHRPESMKGLNKAIAPKCISYEDFKKYAEAVIREYNNTPHSGRGMNGRTPKQVYEADLVSVRKIEPDALAIILRRSTHTAKVNKNGVKFRELQNVCYNSETLQELAFGKKVYARYDTADVSKIHVYEAETGQFLCVVGFYGEYDYGADEEVTAQTLREYGNHNKSVKNQARSYKPKKTIDIQTALINHASRLTDIDINGKPTNMALDVEKRKELHDIKQAESLLDKNKSKPTVKELDETAILSSLGRRRSG
;
A
#
# COMPACT_ATOMS: atom_id res chain seq x y z
N MET A 1 -48.41 -64.13 41.86
CA MET A 1 -48.92 -63.42 43.04
C MET A 1 -47.73 -62.70 43.66
N HIS A 2 -47.65 -61.37 43.50
CA HIS A 2 -46.65 -60.58 44.23
C HIS A 2 -47.15 -60.42 45.67
N ASP A 3 -46.35 -60.85 46.66
CA ASP A 3 -46.67 -60.63 48.07
C ASP A 3 -46.68 -59.13 48.37
N MET A 4 -47.82 -58.59 48.77
CA MET A 4 -47.94 -57.17 49.13
C MET A 4 -47.21 -56.90 50.45
N ILE A 5 -46.11 -56.15 50.39
CA ILE A 5 -45.28 -55.84 51.56
C ILE A 5 -45.91 -54.70 52.37
N LEU A 6 -46.28 -55.01 53.61
CA LEU A 6 -47.00 -54.12 54.53
C LEU A 6 -46.11 -53.69 55.72
N LEU A 7 -45.70 -52.42 55.73
CA LEU A 7 -44.80 -51.83 56.72
C LEU A 7 -45.56 -51.29 57.94
N THR A 8 -44.94 -51.36 59.12
CA THR A 8 -45.44 -50.61 60.28
C THR A 8 -45.27 -49.10 60.09
N THR A 9 -46.07 -48.30 60.81
CA THR A 9 -45.90 -46.83 60.85
C THR A 9 -44.49 -46.39 61.21
N LYS A 10 -43.80 -47.16 62.07
CA LYS A 10 -42.42 -46.88 62.47
C LYS A 10 -41.44 -47.14 61.33
N GLN A 11 -41.56 -48.28 60.66
CA GLN A 11 -40.71 -48.60 59.50
C GLN A 11 -40.89 -47.60 58.35
N ALA A 12 -42.14 -47.21 58.05
CA ALA A 12 -42.39 -46.18 57.02
C ALA A 12 -41.83 -44.81 57.43
N SER A 13 -41.90 -44.46 58.72
CA SER A 13 -41.33 -43.24 59.30
C SER A 13 -39.81 -43.21 59.13
N ASP A 14 -39.14 -44.32 59.42
CA ASP A 14 -37.69 -44.47 59.29
C ASP A 14 -37.22 -44.38 57.82
N LEU A 15 -37.97 -44.98 56.88
CA LEU A 15 -37.64 -44.93 55.45
C LEU A 15 -37.81 -43.53 54.84
N LEU A 16 -38.90 -42.85 55.20
CA LEU A 16 -39.25 -41.52 54.70
C LEU A 16 -38.47 -40.39 55.38
N GLY A 17 -37.91 -40.63 56.58
CA GLY A 17 -37.25 -39.60 57.38
C GLY A 17 -38.21 -38.54 57.96
N ILE A 18 -39.49 -38.88 58.14
CA ILE A 18 -40.53 -38.03 58.73
C ILE A 18 -41.07 -38.66 60.01
N SER A 19 -41.73 -37.91 60.88
CA SER A 19 -42.30 -38.45 62.12
C SER A 19 -43.46 -39.43 61.86
N CYS A 20 -43.70 -40.35 62.79
CA CYS A 20 -44.81 -41.32 62.71
C CYS A 20 -46.18 -40.66 62.53
N ASP A 21 -46.40 -39.48 63.12
CA ASP A 21 -47.64 -38.72 62.92
C ASP A 21 -47.70 -38.05 61.55
N GLY A 22 -46.55 -37.69 60.97
CA GLY A 22 -46.44 -37.27 59.57
C GLY A 22 -46.85 -38.38 58.61
N VAL A 23 -46.46 -39.63 58.87
CA VAL A 23 -46.89 -40.80 58.08
C VAL A 23 -48.40 -40.99 58.17
N LYS A 24 -48.98 -40.95 59.38
CA LYS A 24 -50.44 -41.08 59.59
C LYS A 24 -51.21 -39.96 58.88
N LYS A 25 -50.71 -38.72 58.92
CA LYS A 25 -51.29 -37.58 58.19
C LYS A 25 -51.20 -37.78 56.66
N GLY A 26 -50.13 -38.39 56.17
CA GLY A 26 -49.99 -38.76 54.75
C GLY A 26 -51.04 -39.79 54.32
N VAL A 27 -51.28 -40.81 55.15
CA VAL A 27 -52.34 -41.81 54.94
C VAL A 27 -53.72 -41.14 54.95
N SER A 28 -54.02 -40.26 55.92
CA SER A 28 -55.32 -39.57 55.97
C SER A 28 -55.56 -38.61 54.80
N ARG A 29 -54.48 -38.16 54.14
CA ARG A 29 -54.54 -37.31 52.94
C ARG A 29 -54.54 -38.12 51.63
N GLY A 30 -54.56 -39.46 51.71
CA GLY A 30 -54.54 -40.35 50.54
C GLY A 30 -53.19 -40.42 49.82
N ILE A 31 -52.11 -39.91 50.41
CA ILE A 31 -50.77 -39.90 49.80
C ILE A 31 -50.13 -41.29 49.86
N TYR A 32 -50.42 -42.06 50.92
CA TYR A 32 -49.93 -43.43 51.10
C TYR A 32 -51.10 -44.37 51.32
N SER A 33 -51.06 -45.54 50.70
CA SER A 33 -52.07 -46.59 50.85
C SER A 33 -51.77 -47.40 52.11
N ALA A 34 -52.79 -47.62 52.95
CA ALA A 34 -52.63 -48.37 54.19
C ALA A 34 -53.82 -49.28 54.47
N THR A 35 -53.57 -50.40 55.17
CA THR A 35 -54.58 -51.33 55.66
C THR A 35 -54.45 -51.53 57.17
N TYR A 36 -55.51 -52.00 57.81
CA TYR A 36 -55.47 -52.39 59.22
C TYR A 36 -55.27 -53.89 59.34
N ALA A 37 -54.23 -54.31 60.05
CA ALA A 37 -53.93 -55.71 60.35
C ALA A 37 -54.05 -55.98 61.86
N PRO A 38 -54.32 -57.22 62.31
CA PRO A 38 -54.33 -57.56 63.73
C PRO A 38 -52.98 -57.26 64.40
N GLY A 39 -52.98 -56.60 65.57
CA GLY A 39 -51.73 -56.26 66.26
C GLY A 39 -51.92 -55.42 67.53
N LYS A 40 -50.81 -55.10 68.20
CA LYS A 40 -50.79 -54.28 69.42
C LYS A 40 -51.08 -52.80 69.08
N GLY A 41 -52.37 -52.44 69.03
CA GLY A 41 -52.88 -51.09 68.81
C GLY A 41 -54.25 -50.88 69.46
N LYS A 42 -54.82 -49.66 69.37
CA LYS A 42 -56.19 -49.39 69.87
C LYS A 42 -57.19 -50.27 69.11
N GLY A 43 -57.93 -51.12 69.83
CA GLY A 43 -58.92 -52.04 69.24
C GLY A 43 -58.35 -53.31 68.60
N GLY A 44 -57.11 -53.71 68.94
CA GLY A 44 -56.49 -54.94 68.43
C GLY A 44 -56.05 -54.88 66.97
N LYS A 45 -56.06 -53.68 66.36
CA LYS A 45 -55.68 -53.43 64.97
C LYS A 45 -54.52 -52.43 64.91
N GLN A 46 -53.57 -52.67 64.00
CA GLN A 46 -52.40 -51.84 63.75
C GLN A 46 -52.42 -51.35 62.29
N LEU A 47 -52.14 -50.06 62.08
CA LEU A 47 -52.04 -49.47 60.75
C LEU A 47 -50.76 -49.97 60.05
N ARG A 48 -50.92 -50.51 58.84
CA ARG A 48 -49.85 -51.00 57.98
C ARG A 48 -49.86 -50.24 56.65
N ILE A 49 -48.72 -49.68 56.26
CA ILE A 49 -48.56 -48.90 55.03
C ILE A 49 -47.98 -49.80 53.94
N LEU A 50 -48.56 -49.75 52.75
CA LEU A 50 -48.08 -50.50 51.59
C LEU A 50 -46.76 -49.89 51.10
N LEU A 51 -45.71 -50.72 50.99
CA LEU A 51 -44.39 -50.28 50.52
C LEU A 51 -44.46 -49.61 49.14
N GLU A 52 -45.21 -50.19 48.21
CA GLU A 52 -45.40 -49.68 46.83
C GLU A 52 -46.04 -48.30 46.77
N SER A 53 -46.77 -47.91 47.82
CA SER A 53 -47.38 -46.58 47.91
C SER A 53 -46.42 -45.50 48.43
N LEU A 54 -45.22 -45.88 48.90
CA LEU A 54 -44.20 -44.93 49.31
C LEU A 54 -43.44 -44.39 48.08
N PRO A 55 -42.82 -43.21 48.16
CA PRO A 55 -41.97 -42.70 47.07
C PRO A 55 -40.87 -43.69 46.71
N GLN A 56 -40.46 -43.73 45.43
CA GLN A 56 -39.44 -44.65 44.92
C GLN A 56 -38.16 -44.63 45.78
N SER A 57 -37.74 -43.46 46.25
CA SER A 57 -36.57 -43.30 47.13
C SER A 57 -36.69 -44.02 48.49
N ALA A 58 -37.89 -44.20 49.02
CA ALA A 58 -38.15 -44.97 50.23
C ALA A 58 -38.25 -46.48 49.95
N GLN A 59 -38.74 -46.85 48.75
CA GLN A 59 -38.74 -48.25 48.28
C GLN A 59 -37.32 -48.75 48.03
N ASP A 60 -36.48 -47.94 47.36
CA ASP A 60 -35.09 -48.25 47.07
C ASP A 60 -34.29 -48.46 48.36
N LYS A 61 -34.50 -47.60 49.37
CA LYS A 61 -33.93 -47.78 50.73
C LYS A 61 -34.37 -49.07 51.40
N TYR A 62 -35.63 -49.47 51.26
CA TYR A 62 -36.13 -50.73 51.83
C TYR A 62 -35.49 -51.94 51.15
N ASN A 63 -35.31 -51.88 49.84
CA ASN A 63 -34.69 -52.93 49.03
C ASN A 63 -33.15 -52.94 49.10
N GLY A 64 -32.53 -52.10 49.94
CA GLY A 64 -31.09 -52.03 50.09
C GLY A 64 -30.35 -51.46 48.87
N VAL A 65 -31.07 -50.81 47.95
CA VAL A 65 -30.49 -50.13 46.78
C VAL A 65 -30.03 -48.75 47.23
N GLU A 66 -28.72 -48.59 47.43
CA GLU A 66 -28.16 -47.25 47.59
C GLU A 66 -28.37 -46.48 46.27
N PRO A 67 -29.02 -45.29 46.28
CA PRO A 67 -29.11 -44.51 45.07
C PRO A 67 -27.68 -44.17 44.63
N ALA A 68 -27.31 -44.61 43.44
CA ALA A 68 -26.07 -44.19 42.79
C ALA A 68 -26.06 -42.66 42.79
N LYS A 69 -25.25 -42.06 43.67
CA LYS A 69 -24.99 -40.63 43.61
C LYS A 69 -24.47 -40.37 42.20
N PRO A 70 -25.07 -39.46 41.41
CA PRO A 70 -24.38 -38.99 40.23
C PRO A 70 -23.06 -38.43 40.74
N ALA A 71 -21.95 -39.06 40.37
CA ALA A 71 -20.65 -38.42 40.46
C ALA A 71 -20.81 -37.14 39.65
N SER A 72 -20.98 -36.00 40.33
CA SER A 72 -20.91 -34.74 39.62
C SER A 72 -19.49 -34.65 39.11
N ASP A 73 -19.34 -34.83 37.80
CA ASP A 73 -18.16 -34.39 37.05
C ASP A 73 -18.09 -32.87 37.21
N PHE A 74 -17.67 -32.44 38.39
CA PHE A 74 -17.48 -31.05 38.71
C PHE A 74 -16.27 -30.60 37.89
N ASP A 75 -16.55 -29.95 36.76
CA ASP A 75 -15.53 -29.48 35.84
C ASP A 75 -14.70 -28.36 36.49
N MET A 76 -13.59 -28.77 37.10
CA MET A 76 -12.61 -27.91 37.71
C MET A 76 -12.09 -26.83 36.73
N LYS A 77 -12.23 -27.02 35.41
CA LYS A 77 -11.81 -26.02 34.40
C LYS A 77 -12.59 -24.71 34.50
N ARG A 78 -13.80 -24.72 35.08
CA ARG A 78 -14.65 -23.53 35.23
C ARG A 78 -14.22 -22.59 36.36
N LEU A 79 -13.40 -23.08 37.30
CA LEU A 79 -12.89 -22.28 38.41
C LEU A 79 -11.60 -21.54 38.02
N THR A 80 -11.43 -20.33 38.55
CA THR A 80 -10.14 -19.61 38.50
C THR A 80 -9.06 -20.37 39.27
N GLU A 81 -7.79 -20.13 38.96
CA GLU A 81 -6.66 -20.79 39.64
C GLU A 81 -6.72 -20.61 41.17
N LYS A 82 -7.01 -19.39 41.65
CA LYS A 82 -7.22 -19.11 43.08
C LYS A 82 -8.37 -19.92 43.69
N GLN A 83 -9.50 -20.04 42.98
CA GLN A 83 -10.64 -20.84 43.45
C GLN A 83 -10.32 -22.33 43.48
N ARG A 84 -9.55 -22.84 42.51
CA ARG A 84 -9.09 -24.25 42.48
C ARG A 84 -8.15 -24.54 43.65
N THR A 85 -7.21 -23.65 43.94
CA THR A 85 -6.28 -23.80 45.07
C THR A 85 -7.04 -23.83 46.39
N LYS A 86 -7.97 -22.89 46.61
CA LYS A 86 -8.81 -22.89 47.82
C LYS A 86 -9.68 -24.13 47.93
N LEU A 87 -10.24 -24.61 46.82
CA LEU A 87 -11.03 -25.84 46.81
C LEU A 87 -10.18 -27.06 47.19
N LYS A 88 -8.96 -27.19 46.62
CA LYS A 88 -8.01 -28.27 46.96
C LYS A 88 -7.63 -28.23 48.43
N GLN A 89 -7.29 -27.06 48.97
CA GLN A 89 -6.96 -26.89 50.38
C GLN A 89 -8.14 -27.29 51.29
N LYS A 90 -9.38 -26.87 50.97
CA LYS A 90 -10.58 -27.28 51.73
C LYS A 90 -10.78 -28.80 51.71
N ILE A 91 -10.62 -29.45 50.56
CA ILE A 91 -10.74 -30.92 50.44
C ILE A 91 -9.64 -31.61 51.26
N PHE A 92 -8.41 -31.08 51.24
CA PHE A 92 -7.30 -31.60 52.03
C PHE A 92 -7.61 -31.52 53.53
N VAL A 93 -8.05 -30.36 54.02
CA VAL A 93 -8.47 -30.16 55.43
C VAL A 93 -9.53 -31.20 55.84
N ILE A 94 -10.53 -31.46 54.98
CA ILE A 94 -11.60 -32.43 55.26
C ILE A 94 -11.04 -33.85 55.34
N LYS A 95 -10.20 -34.28 54.40
CA LYS A 95 -9.60 -35.62 54.39
C LYS A 95 -8.67 -35.84 55.60
N ALA A 96 -7.87 -34.83 55.94
CA ALA A 96 -7.00 -34.84 57.12
C ALA A 96 -7.84 -34.96 58.40
N TYR A 97 -8.95 -34.23 58.49
CA TYR A 97 -9.88 -34.33 59.63
C TYR A 97 -10.54 -35.70 59.74
N GLU A 98 -10.98 -36.29 58.63
CA GLU A 98 -11.58 -37.62 58.63
C GLU A 98 -10.59 -38.72 59.04
N SER A 99 -9.31 -38.58 58.67
CA SER A 99 -8.24 -39.50 59.07
C SER A 99 -7.91 -39.32 60.56
N PHE A 100 -7.71 -38.08 61.01
CA PHE A 100 -7.46 -37.75 62.42
C PHE A 100 -8.58 -38.23 63.34
N LYS A 101 -9.84 -38.11 62.92
CA LYS A 101 -11.00 -38.57 63.68
C LYS A 101 -11.03 -40.10 63.86
N LYS A 102 -10.47 -40.88 62.92
CA LYS A 102 -10.42 -42.34 63.04
C LYS A 102 -9.37 -42.79 64.06
N GLU A 103 -8.26 -42.06 64.16
CA GLU A 103 -7.14 -42.39 65.05
C GLU A 103 -7.33 -41.82 66.46
N TYR A 104 -7.96 -40.64 66.59
CA TYR A 104 -8.14 -39.95 67.85
C TYR A 104 -9.55 -40.13 68.43
N LEU A 105 -9.68 -41.08 69.38
CA LEU A 105 -10.96 -41.53 69.96
C LEU A 105 -11.51 -40.68 71.12
N LYS A 106 -10.85 -39.57 71.50
CA LYS A 106 -11.28 -38.71 72.61
C LYS A 106 -12.34 -37.69 72.17
N ARG A 107 -13.24 -37.29 73.09
CA ARG A 107 -14.40 -36.40 72.82
C ARG A 107 -14.00 -34.99 72.32
N ASP A 108 -12.77 -34.57 72.55
CA ASP A 108 -12.20 -33.27 72.18
C ASP A 108 -11.52 -33.24 70.80
N TYR A 109 -11.64 -34.33 70.01
CA TYR A 109 -11.01 -34.51 68.69
C TYR A 109 -11.09 -33.29 67.75
N ARG A 110 -12.14 -32.47 67.85
CA ARG A 110 -12.31 -31.24 67.06
C ARG A 110 -11.30 -30.15 67.41
N LYS A 111 -11.13 -29.86 68.71
CA LYS A 111 -10.20 -28.82 69.18
C LYS A 111 -8.77 -29.30 68.98
N ALA A 112 -8.52 -30.58 69.26
CA ALA A 112 -7.24 -31.24 69.02
C ALA A 112 -6.84 -31.17 67.53
N PHE A 113 -7.77 -31.48 66.61
CA PHE A 113 -7.50 -31.39 65.17
C PHE A 113 -7.17 -29.96 64.72
N ILE A 114 -7.89 -28.94 65.22
CA ILE A 114 -7.62 -27.55 64.82
C ILE A 114 -6.26 -27.10 65.31
N SER A 115 -5.87 -27.47 66.53
CA SER A 115 -4.52 -27.15 67.05
C SER A 115 -3.46 -27.84 66.19
N TYR A 116 -3.59 -29.16 66.02
CA TYR A 116 -2.69 -29.97 65.20
C TYR A 116 -2.56 -29.42 63.77
N PHE A 117 -3.68 -29.09 63.12
CA PHE A 117 -3.67 -28.64 61.73
C PHE A 117 -3.06 -27.24 61.57
N LYS A 118 -3.18 -26.39 62.60
CA LYS A 118 -2.53 -25.06 62.62
C LYS A 118 -1.03 -25.15 62.80
N ASP A 119 -0.58 -26.09 63.63
CA ASP A 119 0.84 -26.30 63.91
C ASP A 119 1.54 -26.96 62.70
N GLU A 120 0.89 -27.95 62.08
CA GLU A 120 1.45 -28.73 60.97
C GLU A 120 1.30 -28.02 59.61
N TYR A 121 0.24 -27.22 59.40
CA TYR A 121 -0.05 -26.54 58.12
C TYR A 121 -0.36 -25.04 58.29
N PRO A 122 0.58 -24.22 58.81
CA PRO A 122 0.34 -22.80 59.10
C PRO A 122 0.01 -21.99 57.85
N GLU A 123 0.58 -22.33 56.69
CA GLU A 123 0.31 -21.65 55.41
C GLU A 123 -1.14 -21.82 54.93
N ILE A 124 -1.71 -23.00 55.15
CA ILE A 124 -3.10 -23.30 54.76
C ILE A 124 -4.08 -22.62 55.72
N ASP A 125 -3.76 -22.58 57.02
CA ASP A 125 -4.57 -21.84 57.99
C ASP A 125 -4.53 -20.33 57.75
N ALA A 126 -3.38 -19.76 57.36
CA ALA A 126 -3.28 -18.34 57.05
C ALA A 126 -4.23 -17.91 55.92
N ASP A 127 -4.41 -18.74 54.87
CA ASP A 127 -5.31 -18.45 53.74
C ASP A 127 -6.79 -18.76 54.05
N LEU A 128 -7.07 -19.84 54.79
CA LEU A 128 -8.43 -20.32 55.03
C LEU A 128 -9.05 -19.80 56.35
N LYS A 129 -8.20 -19.44 57.32
CA LYS A 129 -8.54 -19.07 58.71
C LYS A 129 -9.49 -20.10 59.32
N LEU A 130 -9.01 -21.31 59.54
CA LEU A 130 -9.79 -22.46 59.93
C LEU A 130 -10.30 -22.31 61.36
N ASN A 131 -11.56 -22.67 61.56
CA ASN A 131 -12.19 -22.77 62.88
C ASN A 131 -13.19 -23.94 62.90
N ALA A 132 -13.64 -24.33 64.09
CA ALA A 132 -14.52 -25.48 64.27
C ALA A 132 -15.82 -25.37 63.47
N GLY A 133 -16.44 -24.19 63.44
CA GLY A 133 -17.69 -23.96 62.71
C GLY A 133 -17.54 -24.07 61.19
N LYS A 134 -16.45 -23.51 60.62
CA LYS A 134 -16.13 -23.63 59.19
C LYS A 134 -15.86 -25.08 58.80
N LEU A 135 -15.10 -25.80 59.62
CA LEU A 135 -14.81 -27.22 59.38
C LEU A 135 -16.10 -28.05 59.35
N GLU A 136 -17.02 -27.84 60.29
CA GLU A 136 -18.30 -28.55 60.32
C GLU A 136 -19.19 -28.20 59.12
N ASP A 137 -19.27 -26.92 58.75
CA ASP A 137 -20.01 -26.46 57.57
C ASP A 137 -19.44 -27.07 56.28
N TRP A 138 -18.11 -27.12 56.15
CA TRP A 138 -17.44 -27.72 54.98
C TRP A 138 -17.63 -29.23 54.92
N VAL A 139 -17.47 -29.95 56.04
CA VAL A 139 -17.73 -31.39 56.09
C VAL A 139 -19.19 -31.69 55.73
N LYS A 140 -20.15 -30.89 56.22
CA LYS A 140 -21.57 -31.03 55.89
C LYS A 140 -21.83 -30.79 54.40
N LYS A 141 -21.30 -29.71 53.83
CA LYS A 141 -21.43 -29.36 52.39
C LYS A 141 -20.78 -30.40 51.49
N TYR A 142 -19.61 -30.91 51.87
CA TYR A 142 -18.88 -31.93 51.12
C TYR A 142 -19.59 -33.29 51.14
N LYS A 143 -20.19 -33.69 52.27
CA LYS A 143 -20.99 -34.92 52.34
C LYS A 143 -22.27 -34.87 51.51
N GLY A 144 -22.90 -33.69 51.43
CA GLY A 144 -24.10 -33.46 50.64
C GLY A 144 -23.82 -33.42 49.15
N ASN A 145 -22.96 -32.48 48.72
CA ASN A 145 -22.80 -32.08 47.32
C ASN A 145 -21.36 -32.27 46.77
N GLY A 146 -20.52 -33.05 47.46
CA GLY A 146 -19.14 -33.28 47.03
C GLY A 146 -18.30 -32.00 46.95
N ALA A 147 -17.34 -31.96 46.01
CA ALA A 147 -16.46 -30.81 45.82
C ALA A 147 -17.22 -29.53 45.39
N GLU A 148 -18.32 -29.69 44.66
CA GLU A 148 -19.16 -28.58 44.18
C GLU A 148 -19.74 -27.76 45.35
N GLY A 149 -20.19 -28.43 46.42
CA GLY A 149 -20.72 -27.78 47.62
C GLY A 149 -19.72 -26.89 48.39
N LEU A 150 -18.43 -27.02 48.12
CA LEU A 150 -17.36 -26.23 48.76
C LEU A 150 -16.99 -24.97 47.95
N THR A 151 -17.54 -24.82 46.76
CA THR A 151 -17.33 -23.66 45.89
C THR A 151 -18.27 -22.52 46.25
N ASP A 152 -17.77 -21.29 46.15
CA ASP A 152 -18.59 -20.10 46.42
C ASP A 152 -19.43 -19.78 45.18
N GLY A 153 -20.76 -19.98 45.27
CA GLY A 153 -21.70 -19.62 44.22
C GLY A 153 -22.03 -18.11 44.14
N ARG A 154 -21.51 -17.29 45.06
CA ARG A 154 -21.77 -15.85 45.07
C ARG A 154 -21.08 -15.17 43.88
N GLY A 155 -21.88 -14.53 43.03
CA GLY A 155 -21.43 -13.82 41.83
C GLY A 155 -21.48 -14.62 40.52
N GLY A 156 -21.90 -15.89 40.56
CA GLY A 156 -22.07 -16.74 39.37
C GLY A 156 -23.49 -16.73 38.77
N SER A 157 -24.52 -16.51 39.59
CA SER A 157 -25.93 -16.66 39.23
C SER A 157 -26.51 -15.60 38.27
N GLY A 158 -25.70 -14.63 37.84
CA GLY A 158 -26.08 -13.59 36.88
C GLY A 158 -25.07 -13.39 35.74
N LYS A 159 -24.09 -14.28 35.58
CA LYS A 159 -23.19 -14.23 34.41
C LYS A 159 -23.96 -14.66 33.17
N GLY A 160 -24.44 -13.68 32.40
CA GLY A 160 -25.11 -13.90 31.11
C GLY A 160 -26.55 -13.40 31.04
N THR A 161 -27.18 -13.06 32.17
CA THR A 161 -28.52 -12.45 32.17
C THR A 161 -28.39 -10.94 31.93
N THR A 162 -28.60 -10.51 30.69
CA THR A 162 -28.65 -9.09 30.31
C THR A 162 -30.03 -8.51 30.61
N SER A 163 -30.07 -7.28 31.14
CA SER A 163 -31.33 -6.53 31.29
C SER A 163 -31.75 -5.83 30.00
N LEU A 164 -30.95 -5.90 28.94
CA LEU A 164 -31.21 -5.27 27.65
C LEU A 164 -31.97 -6.25 26.76
N THR A 165 -33.08 -5.81 26.16
CA THR A 165 -33.73 -6.56 25.09
C THR A 165 -32.82 -6.66 23.87
N GLN A 166 -33.13 -7.56 22.94
CA GLN A 166 -32.36 -7.67 21.70
C GLN A 166 -32.47 -6.39 20.86
N GLU A 167 -33.66 -5.80 20.78
CA GLU A 167 -33.92 -4.51 20.12
C GLU A 167 -33.04 -3.38 20.68
N MET A 168 -33.00 -3.23 22.02
CA MET A 168 -32.14 -2.24 22.67
C MET A 168 -30.64 -2.45 22.40
N GLN A 169 -30.22 -3.70 22.20
CA GLN A 169 -28.85 -4.03 21.83
C GLN A 169 -28.57 -3.64 20.39
N GLU A 170 -29.48 -3.93 19.46
CA GLU A 170 -29.36 -3.59 18.04
C GLU A 170 -29.36 -2.08 17.83
N ASP A 171 -30.26 -1.33 18.47
CA ASP A 171 -30.29 0.13 18.39
C ASP A 171 -29.02 0.77 18.96
N PHE A 172 -28.54 0.25 20.10
CA PHE A 172 -27.28 0.69 20.67
C PHE A 172 -26.11 0.42 19.73
N MET A 173 -26.07 -0.74 19.08
CA MET A 173 -25.03 -1.08 18.11
C MET A 173 -25.10 -0.16 16.88
N GLY A 174 -26.29 0.15 16.38
CA GLY A 174 -26.49 1.08 15.25
C GLY A 174 -25.94 2.48 15.52
N LEU A 175 -26.07 2.98 16.75
CA LEU A 175 -25.51 4.27 17.17
C LEU A 175 -24.01 4.17 17.50
N TYR A 176 -23.61 3.11 18.21
CA TYR A 176 -22.27 2.98 18.77
C TYR A 176 -21.23 2.53 17.74
N LEU A 177 -21.58 1.66 16.80
CA LEU A 177 -20.68 1.19 15.73
C LEU A 177 -20.69 2.15 14.53
N SER A 178 -20.33 3.40 14.78
CA SER A 178 -20.16 4.45 13.77
C SER A 178 -18.73 5.00 13.80
N ASP A 179 -18.26 5.38 12.61
CA ASP A 179 -17.02 6.09 12.30
C ASP A 179 -16.87 7.44 13.02
N LYS A 180 -17.97 8.05 13.46
CA LYS A 180 -17.98 9.29 14.27
C LYS A 180 -17.52 9.06 15.70
N GLU A 181 -17.34 7.81 16.09
CA GLU A 181 -16.89 7.40 17.40
C GLU A 181 -17.67 7.99 18.60
N PRO A 182 -19.02 8.03 18.58
CA PRO A 182 -19.77 8.61 19.70
C PRO A 182 -19.46 7.86 21.01
N PRO A 183 -19.30 8.56 22.14
CA PRO A 183 -19.08 7.90 23.41
C PRO A 183 -20.36 7.18 23.85
N ILE A 184 -20.21 6.16 24.69
CA ILE A 184 -21.32 5.33 25.20
C ILE A 184 -22.39 6.20 25.87
N THR A 185 -21.99 7.28 26.54
CA THR A 185 -22.88 8.24 27.19
C THR A 185 -23.81 8.93 26.20
N THR A 186 -23.28 9.37 25.06
CA THR A 186 -24.07 10.03 24.01
C THR A 186 -25.04 9.04 23.36
N CYS A 187 -24.59 7.83 23.06
CA CYS A 187 -25.45 6.77 22.51
C CYS A 187 -26.60 6.45 23.47
N TYR A 188 -26.29 6.33 24.77
CA TYR A 188 -27.31 6.10 25.80
C TYR A 188 -28.30 7.26 25.92
N SER A 189 -27.85 8.51 25.90
CA SER A 189 -28.75 9.67 25.95
C SER A 189 -29.70 9.70 24.75
N ALA A 190 -29.20 9.39 23.55
CA ALA A 190 -30.03 9.29 22.35
C ALA A 190 -31.08 8.18 22.45
N LEU A 191 -30.68 6.97 22.87
CA LEU A 191 -31.63 5.87 23.09
C LEU A 191 -32.64 6.20 24.18
N LYS A 192 -32.20 6.85 25.26
CA LYS A 192 -33.09 7.23 26.35
C LYS A 192 -34.21 8.13 25.84
N ILE A 193 -33.90 9.15 25.04
CA ILE A 193 -34.90 10.03 24.43
C ILE A 193 -35.84 9.21 23.53
N TYR A 194 -35.28 8.38 22.64
CA TYR A 194 -36.05 7.56 21.70
C TYR A 194 -37.05 6.62 22.40
N TYR A 195 -36.60 5.87 23.42
CA TYR A 195 -37.47 4.95 24.15
C TYR A 195 -38.45 5.68 25.08
N GLU A 196 -38.08 6.83 25.65
CA GLU A 196 -38.99 7.66 26.46
C GLU A 196 -40.14 8.25 25.62
N GLU A 197 -39.88 8.68 24.38
CA GLU A 197 -40.94 9.13 23.45
C GLU A 197 -41.94 8.01 23.10
N MET A 198 -41.47 6.76 23.06
CA MET A 198 -42.32 5.58 22.84
C MET A 198 -43.00 5.08 24.13
N GLY A 199 -42.80 5.76 25.26
CA GLY A 199 -43.35 5.35 26.56
C GLY A 199 -42.71 4.09 27.15
N LEU A 200 -41.54 3.68 26.64
CA LEU A 200 -40.83 2.48 27.04
C LEU A 200 -39.76 2.77 28.10
N LYS A 201 -39.61 1.87 29.07
CA LYS A 201 -38.60 1.99 30.13
C LYS A 201 -37.25 1.47 29.65
N ILE A 202 -36.23 2.32 29.70
CA ILE A 202 -34.84 1.95 29.36
C ILE A 202 -34.03 1.54 30.60
N PRO A 203 -33.20 0.48 30.53
CA PRO A 203 -32.27 0.11 31.61
C PRO A 203 -31.18 1.16 31.85
N HIS A 204 -30.59 1.19 33.05
CA HIS A 204 -29.51 2.14 33.39
C HIS A 204 -28.29 2.01 32.46
N ILE A 205 -27.57 3.13 32.23
CA ILE A 205 -26.34 3.19 31.40
C ILE A 205 -25.31 2.11 31.74
N SER A 206 -25.26 1.64 33.00
CA SER A 206 -24.37 0.54 33.42
C SER A 206 -24.61 -0.76 32.65
N SER A 207 -25.84 -1.05 32.22
CA SER A 207 -26.14 -2.23 31.39
C SER A 207 -25.57 -2.08 29.98
N PHE A 208 -25.71 -0.90 29.36
CA PHE A 208 -25.10 -0.60 28.05
C PHE A 208 -23.57 -0.58 28.11
N LYS A 209 -22.97 -0.04 29.18
CA LYS A 209 -21.51 -0.12 29.39
C LYS A 209 -21.00 -1.56 29.52
N ARG A 210 -21.76 -2.46 30.14
CA ARG A 210 -21.43 -3.89 30.21
C ARG A 210 -21.57 -4.56 28.84
N PHE A 211 -22.64 -4.25 28.11
CA PHE A 211 -22.85 -4.76 26.75
C PHE A 211 -21.80 -4.27 25.76
N ALA A 212 -21.38 -3.01 25.84
CA ALA A 212 -20.29 -2.50 25.00
C ALA A 212 -18.98 -3.30 25.17
N LYS A 213 -18.72 -3.87 26.36
CA LYS A 213 -17.56 -4.74 26.61
C LYS A 213 -17.69 -6.13 26.00
N THR A 214 -18.89 -6.57 25.64
CA THR A 214 -19.10 -7.86 24.96
C THR A 214 -18.90 -7.77 23.45
N ILE A 215 -18.85 -6.56 22.90
CA ILE A 215 -18.61 -6.34 21.48
C ILE A 215 -17.17 -6.76 21.14
N PRO A 216 -16.95 -7.62 20.12
CA PRO A 216 -15.61 -8.01 19.70
C PRO A 216 -14.77 -6.79 19.33
N PRO A 217 -13.49 -6.70 19.79
CA PRO A 217 -12.58 -5.60 19.42
C PRO A 217 -12.44 -5.42 17.90
N ALA A 218 -12.51 -6.53 17.16
CA ALA A 218 -12.49 -6.56 15.71
C ALA A 218 -13.66 -5.78 15.08
N ALA A 219 -14.88 -5.89 15.64
CA ALA A 219 -16.05 -5.13 15.17
C ALA A 219 -15.91 -3.64 15.49
N ILE A 220 -15.46 -3.31 16.71
CA ILE A 220 -15.17 -1.93 17.11
C ILE A 220 -14.17 -1.29 16.13
N SER A 221 -13.08 -2.01 15.83
CA SER A 221 -12.05 -1.56 14.90
C SER A 221 -12.58 -1.36 13.47
N MET A 222 -13.37 -2.30 12.95
CA MET A 222 -13.95 -2.23 11.61
C MET A 222 -14.89 -1.04 11.42
N TYR A 223 -15.83 -0.85 12.36
CA TYR A 223 -16.91 0.11 12.19
C TYR A 223 -16.61 1.50 12.76
N ARG A 224 -15.80 1.59 13.82
CA ARG A 224 -15.45 2.88 14.44
C ARG A 224 -14.14 3.47 13.93
N LYS A 225 -13.15 2.63 13.62
CA LYS A 225 -11.81 3.07 13.17
C LYS A 225 -11.57 2.88 11.67
N GLY A 226 -12.50 2.19 10.99
CA GLY A 226 -12.48 1.94 9.56
C GLY A 226 -11.68 0.71 9.13
N LYS A 227 -11.89 0.33 7.86
CA LYS A 227 -11.36 -0.90 7.26
C LYS A 227 -9.84 -1.03 7.34
N LYS A 228 -9.10 0.08 7.20
CA LYS A 228 -7.62 0.07 7.28
C LYS A 228 -7.15 -0.35 8.67
N HIS A 229 -7.64 0.32 9.72
CA HIS A 229 -7.27 0.01 11.11
C HIS A 229 -7.64 -1.44 11.48
N PHE A 230 -8.78 -1.92 10.99
CA PHE A 230 -9.19 -3.32 11.14
C PHE A 230 -8.22 -4.29 10.48
N ASN A 231 -7.89 -4.08 9.20
CA ASN A 231 -6.96 -4.93 8.48
C ASN A 231 -5.58 -4.96 9.15
N ASP A 232 -5.11 -3.81 9.65
CA ASP A 232 -3.79 -3.70 10.25
C ASP A 232 -3.66 -4.38 11.61
N ASN A 233 -4.73 -4.41 12.42
CA ASN A 233 -4.70 -4.88 13.81
C ASN A 233 -5.39 -6.24 14.03
N HIS A 234 -6.32 -6.64 13.16
CA HIS A 234 -7.14 -7.84 13.36
C HIS A 234 -7.04 -8.89 12.25
N ILE A 235 -6.59 -8.52 11.03
CA ILE A 235 -6.34 -9.50 9.98
C ILE A 235 -4.91 -10.03 10.08
N ALA A 236 -4.79 -11.35 10.22
CA ALA A 236 -3.49 -12.02 10.21
C ALA A 236 -2.79 -11.79 8.86
N SER A 237 -1.60 -11.20 8.91
CA SER A 237 -0.77 -11.03 7.72
C SER A 237 -0.01 -12.33 7.43
N ILE A 238 -0.08 -12.84 6.20
CA ILE A 238 0.76 -13.97 5.78
C ILE A 238 2.21 -13.47 5.69
N PRO A 239 3.13 -13.99 6.50
CA PRO A 239 4.51 -13.52 6.48
C PRO A 239 5.18 -13.95 5.18
N THR A 240 5.66 -12.99 4.41
CA THR A 240 6.47 -13.27 3.21
C THR A 240 7.88 -13.69 3.62
N VAL A 241 8.39 -14.79 3.05
CA VAL A 241 9.75 -15.29 3.28
C VAL A 241 10.60 -14.93 2.07
N TYR A 242 11.52 -13.99 2.24
CA TYR A 242 12.40 -13.55 1.15
C TYR A 242 13.65 -14.45 1.02
N GLU A 243 14.16 -14.96 2.15
CA GLU A 243 15.45 -15.67 2.20
C GLU A 243 15.57 -16.90 1.29
N ARG A 244 14.45 -17.54 0.95
CA ARG A 244 14.46 -18.78 0.16
C ARG A 244 14.71 -18.54 -1.32
N ASN A 245 14.21 -17.42 -1.86
CA ASN A 245 14.10 -17.19 -3.31
C ASN A 245 14.64 -15.83 -3.74
N MET A 246 15.25 -15.06 -2.85
CA MET A 246 15.78 -13.73 -3.14
C MET A 246 17.20 -13.62 -2.60
N LYS A 247 18.08 -13.03 -3.39
CA LYS A 247 19.46 -12.67 -3.06
C LYS A 247 19.62 -11.16 -3.02
N SER A 248 20.73 -10.70 -2.47
CA SER A 248 21.02 -9.27 -2.47
C SER A 248 21.26 -8.78 -3.89
N ASN A 249 20.80 -7.55 -4.16
CA ASN A 249 20.73 -6.94 -5.49
C ASN A 249 19.65 -7.51 -6.43
N ASP A 250 18.78 -8.41 -5.97
CA ASP A 250 17.67 -8.90 -6.81
C ASP A 250 16.52 -7.90 -6.91
N GLU A 251 16.10 -7.26 -5.81
CA GLU A 251 15.02 -6.27 -5.80
C GLU A 251 15.34 -5.12 -4.85
N TRP A 252 15.50 -3.92 -5.40
CA TRP A 252 15.57 -2.69 -4.61
C TRP A 252 14.20 -2.04 -4.50
N VAL A 253 13.91 -1.43 -3.36
CA VAL A 253 12.64 -0.75 -3.10
C VAL A 253 12.94 0.73 -2.90
N ALA A 254 12.17 1.59 -3.56
CA ALA A 254 12.22 3.02 -3.35
C ALA A 254 11.07 3.49 -2.46
N ASP A 255 11.34 4.48 -1.62
CA ASP A 255 10.31 5.22 -0.90
C ASP A 255 10.83 6.59 -0.45
N HIS A 256 9.91 7.48 -0.10
CA HIS A 256 10.21 8.81 0.42
C HIS A 256 9.74 8.95 1.87
N HIS A 257 10.49 9.73 2.64
CA HIS A 257 10.17 10.05 4.02
C HIS A 257 10.47 11.50 4.34
N ILE A 258 9.65 12.12 5.18
CA ILE A 258 9.87 13.48 5.65
C ILE A 258 10.33 13.43 7.11
N TYR A 259 11.51 13.94 7.40
CA TYR A 259 12.08 13.86 8.75
C TYR A 259 11.29 14.68 9.76
N ASP A 260 11.08 14.14 10.96
CA ASP A 260 10.45 14.82 12.11
C ASP A 260 11.35 15.89 12.77
N VAL A 261 12.19 16.57 11.99
CA VAL A 261 13.21 17.54 12.44
C VAL A 261 13.10 18.83 11.62
N MET A 262 13.22 19.97 12.29
CA MET A 262 13.32 21.27 11.63
C MET A 262 14.77 21.60 11.27
N VAL A 263 14.97 21.94 10.01
CA VAL A 263 16.27 22.20 9.39
C VAL A 263 16.28 23.61 8.82
N ASN A 264 17.39 24.32 9.04
CA ASN A 264 17.62 25.64 8.50
C ASN A 264 18.48 25.57 7.23
N GLY A 265 17.87 25.77 6.07
CA GLY A 265 18.56 25.92 4.79
C GLY A 265 18.66 27.39 4.41
N ASN A 266 19.78 28.03 4.75
CA ASN A 266 20.08 29.42 4.39
C ASN A 266 18.96 30.42 4.77
N GLY A 267 18.43 30.30 5.99
CA GLY A 267 17.37 31.16 6.52
C GLY A 267 15.95 30.66 6.27
N LYS A 268 15.78 29.65 5.39
CA LYS A 268 14.50 28.97 5.19
C LYS A 268 14.41 27.76 6.10
N ILE A 269 13.48 27.80 7.04
CA ILE A 269 13.22 26.71 7.98
C ILE A 269 12.17 25.77 7.39
N GLY A 270 12.51 24.50 7.30
CA GLY A 270 11.64 23.46 6.79
C GLY A 270 12.06 22.08 7.26
N ARG A 271 11.32 21.06 6.85
CA ARG A 271 11.68 19.66 7.09
C ARG A 271 12.46 19.13 5.90
N ALA A 272 13.49 18.34 6.17
CA ALA A 272 14.19 17.64 5.12
C ALA A 272 13.41 16.39 4.70
N TRP A 273 13.45 16.10 3.40
CA TRP A 273 12.99 14.88 2.78
C TRP A 273 14.15 13.94 2.57
N LEU A 274 13.89 12.65 2.74
CA LEU A 274 14.77 11.53 2.47
C LEU A 274 14.14 10.70 1.35
N SER A 275 14.85 10.53 0.25
CA SER A 275 14.50 9.56 -0.79
C SER A 275 15.51 8.43 -0.71
N ILE A 276 15.06 7.18 -0.49
CA ILE A 276 15.95 6.04 -0.33
C ILE A 276 15.69 4.94 -1.35
N TRP A 277 16.74 4.18 -1.60
CA TRP A 277 16.73 2.85 -2.16
C TRP A 277 17.28 1.88 -1.12
N PHE A 278 16.56 0.79 -0.85
CA PHE A 278 17.07 -0.29 -0.01
C PHE A 278 16.85 -1.66 -0.64
N ASP A 279 17.78 -2.58 -0.37
CA ASP A 279 17.72 -3.95 -0.84
C ASP A 279 16.68 -4.76 -0.05
N ARG A 280 15.69 -5.34 -0.73
CA ARG A 280 14.56 -6.02 -0.06
C ARG A 280 14.98 -7.24 0.75
N HIS A 281 16.04 -7.94 0.33
CA HIS A 281 16.54 -9.13 1.00
C HIS A 281 17.29 -8.79 2.30
N SER A 282 18.35 -7.98 2.18
CA SER A 282 19.22 -7.62 3.32
C SER A 282 18.69 -6.49 4.19
N ARG A 283 17.73 -5.70 3.67
CA ARG A 283 17.26 -4.42 4.24
C ARG A 283 18.32 -3.32 4.25
N ALA A 284 19.47 -3.52 3.61
CA ALA A 284 20.51 -2.50 3.55
C ALA A 284 20.04 -1.31 2.71
N VAL A 285 20.22 -0.08 3.23
CA VAL A 285 20.06 1.13 2.42
C VAL A 285 21.24 1.19 1.45
N VAL A 286 20.95 1.20 0.16
CA VAL A 286 21.96 1.13 -0.92
C VAL A 286 22.18 2.48 -1.59
N GLY A 287 21.20 3.37 -1.58
CA GLY A 287 21.40 4.76 -2.02
C GLY A 287 20.33 5.66 -1.46
N TYR A 288 20.65 6.94 -1.36
CA TYR A 288 19.73 7.92 -0.79
C TYR A 288 20.10 9.34 -1.20
N VAL A 289 19.11 10.23 -1.15
CA VAL A 289 19.29 11.68 -1.26
C VAL A 289 18.47 12.36 -0.17
N ILE A 290 19.08 13.36 0.47
CA ILE A 290 18.43 14.23 1.45
C ILE A 290 18.29 15.60 0.81
N ASN A 291 17.10 16.22 0.88
CA ASN A 291 16.81 17.52 0.28
C ASN A 291 15.78 18.32 1.09
N LEU A 292 15.70 19.64 0.87
CA LEU A 292 14.71 20.53 1.52
C LEU A 292 13.46 20.79 0.66
N CYS A 293 13.36 20.17 -0.50
CA CYS A 293 12.21 20.22 -1.39
C CYS A 293 11.47 18.87 -1.39
N GLU A 294 10.21 18.92 -1.79
CA GLU A 294 9.42 17.71 -1.99
C GLU A 294 10.08 16.78 -3.02
N PRO A 295 9.97 15.45 -2.85
CA PRO A 295 10.49 14.49 -3.80
C PRO A 295 9.95 14.75 -5.20
N ASN A 296 10.80 14.52 -6.20
CA ASN A 296 10.46 14.61 -7.61
C ASN A 296 11.31 13.60 -8.39
N ALA A 297 11.06 13.49 -9.70
CA ALA A 297 11.76 12.55 -10.56
C ALA A 297 13.29 12.73 -10.58
N ASP A 298 13.79 13.96 -10.47
CA ASP A 298 15.24 14.23 -10.41
C ASP A 298 15.85 13.67 -9.13
N ILE A 299 15.20 13.86 -7.99
CA ILE A 299 15.66 13.34 -6.70
C ILE A 299 15.64 11.80 -6.68
N VAL A 300 14.61 11.19 -7.30
CA VAL A 300 14.55 9.74 -7.47
C VAL A 300 15.73 9.26 -8.33
N LEU A 301 16.03 9.94 -9.43
CA LEU A 301 17.18 9.65 -10.27
C LEU A 301 18.50 9.80 -9.51
N ASP A 302 18.72 10.91 -8.80
CA ASP A 302 19.95 11.17 -8.05
C ASP A 302 20.21 10.09 -6.98
N SER A 303 19.15 9.68 -6.26
CA SER A 303 19.26 8.60 -5.28
C SER A 303 19.51 7.23 -5.92
N PHE A 304 19.02 7.01 -7.13
CA PHE A 304 19.29 5.80 -7.91
C PHE A 304 20.72 5.80 -8.49
N VAL A 305 21.20 6.94 -8.96
CA VAL A 305 22.60 7.17 -9.38
C VAL A 305 23.55 6.82 -8.24
N ASP A 306 23.28 7.34 -7.03
CA ASP A 306 24.06 7.05 -5.83
C ASP A 306 24.11 5.54 -5.55
N ALA A 307 22.95 4.87 -5.63
CA ALA A 307 22.83 3.43 -5.39
C ALA A 307 23.61 2.60 -6.44
N VAL A 308 23.37 2.85 -7.73
CA VAL A 308 23.99 2.09 -8.83
C VAL A 308 25.50 2.29 -8.87
N THR A 309 25.98 3.51 -8.58
CA THR A 309 27.42 3.80 -8.55
C THR A 309 28.14 2.99 -7.47
N LYS A 310 27.54 2.85 -6.29
CA LYS A 310 28.13 2.13 -5.14
C LYS A 310 27.93 0.62 -5.22
N HIS A 311 26.76 0.16 -5.65
CA HIS A 311 26.31 -1.22 -5.50
C HIS A 311 26.06 -1.97 -6.83
N GLY A 312 26.25 -1.29 -7.97
CA GLY A 312 25.94 -1.82 -9.29
C GLY A 312 24.44 -1.90 -9.57
N ILE A 313 24.07 -2.48 -10.71
CA ILE A 313 22.70 -2.43 -11.23
C ILE A 313 21.88 -3.60 -10.65
N PRO A 314 20.71 -3.34 -10.03
CA PRO A 314 19.84 -4.40 -9.51
C PRO A 314 19.14 -5.16 -10.64
N LYS A 315 18.59 -6.35 -10.36
CA LYS A 315 17.76 -7.07 -11.36
C LYS A 315 16.36 -6.45 -11.51
N ARG A 316 15.80 -5.94 -10.41
CA ARG A 316 14.47 -5.36 -10.37
C ARG A 316 14.41 -4.21 -9.39
N VAL A 317 13.53 -3.25 -9.67
CA VAL A 317 13.12 -2.20 -8.74
C VAL A 317 11.64 -2.34 -8.39
N HIS A 318 11.30 -1.95 -7.17
CA HIS A 318 9.95 -1.92 -6.65
C HIS A 318 9.63 -0.51 -6.20
N ILE A 319 8.69 0.12 -6.90
CA ILE A 319 8.35 1.54 -6.72
C ILE A 319 6.85 1.72 -6.52
N ASP A 320 6.46 2.81 -5.88
CA ASP A 320 5.06 3.23 -5.78
C ASP A 320 4.53 3.76 -7.14
N ASN A 321 3.22 3.92 -7.25
CA ASN A 321 2.54 4.62 -8.33
C ASN A 321 2.49 6.16 -8.15
N GLY A 322 3.31 6.71 -7.25
CA GLY A 322 3.50 8.14 -7.05
C GLY A 322 3.91 8.85 -8.34
N LYS A 323 3.62 10.16 -8.42
CA LYS A 323 3.91 10.97 -9.61
C LYS A 323 5.40 11.02 -9.93
N ASP A 324 6.24 10.99 -8.89
CA ASP A 324 7.69 11.15 -8.99
C ASP A 324 8.37 9.96 -9.68
N TYR A 325 7.72 8.78 -9.65
CA TYR A 325 8.17 7.56 -10.33
C TYR A 325 7.62 7.40 -11.76
N LYS A 326 6.70 8.27 -12.19
CA LYS A 326 6.00 8.18 -13.48
C LYS A 326 6.64 8.99 -14.60
N ALA A 327 7.85 9.53 -14.37
CA ALA A 327 8.61 10.18 -15.44
C ALA A 327 8.86 9.19 -16.59
N HIS A 328 8.58 9.63 -17.82
CA HIS A 328 8.57 8.77 -19.00
C HIS A 328 9.94 8.16 -19.31
N ASP A 329 11.01 8.83 -18.88
CA ASP A 329 12.41 8.53 -19.16
C ASP A 329 13.12 7.72 -18.06
N LEU A 330 12.45 7.44 -16.93
CA LEU A 330 13.07 6.75 -15.81
C LEU A 330 12.63 5.29 -15.68
N PHE A 331 11.48 5.05 -15.05
CA PHE A 331 11.02 3.71 -14.66
C PHE A 331 9.88 3.18 -15.55
N ASN A 332 9.86 3.59 -16.82
CA ASN A 332 8.84 3.19 -17.78
C ASN A 332 9.36 2.08 -18.72
N CYS A 333 9.03 0.83 -18.43
CA CYS A 333 9.44 -0.31 -19.25
C CYS A 333 8.86 -0.29 -20.69
N ASP A 334 7.77 0.44 -20.94
CA ASP A 334 7.19 0.56 -22.28
C ASP A 334 7.96 1.53 -23.17
N ASN A 335 8.84 2.35 -22.58
CA ASN A 335 9.74 3.24 -23.31
C ASN A 335 11.13 2.59 -23.43
N PRO A 336 11.59 2.21 -24.65
CA PRO A 336 12.91 1.61 -24.86
C PRO A 336 14.07 2.50 -24.42
N GLU A 337 13.87 3.83 -24.45
CA GLU A 337 14.88 4.82 -24.10
C GLU A 337 14.90 5.16 -22.60
N SER A 338 13.98 4.59 -21.80
CA SER A 338 13.96 4.85 -20.37
C SER A 338 15.17 4.22 -19.68
N LEU A 339 15.54 4.80 -18.54
CA LEU A 339 16.68 4.36 -17.74
C LEU A 339 16.62 2.87 -17.43
N VAL A 340 15.46 2.37 -17.00
CA VAL A 340 15.30 0.95 -16.64
C VAL A 340 15.34 0.02 -17.86
N SER A 341 14.87 0.46 -19.02
CA SER A 341 14.93 -0.33 -20.25
C SER A 341 16.37 -0.45 -20.75
N VAL A 342 17.12 0.66 -20.75
CA VAL A 342 18.53 0.70 -21.17
C VAL A 342 19.41 -0.12 -20.21
N LEU A 343 19.13 -0.07 -18.91
CA LEU A 343 19.87 -0.83 -17.90
C LEU A 343 19.39 -2.29 -17.73
N ASP A 344 18.36 -2.71 -18.47
CA ASP A 344 17.71 -4.02 -18.35
C ASP A 344 17.31 -4.33 -16.90
N VAL A 345 16.53 -3.42 -16.30
CA VAL A 345 16.02 -3.51 -14.92
C VAL A 345 14.51 -3.68 -14.98
N ALA A 346 13.99 -4.77 -14.41
CA ALA A 346 12.54 -4.97 -14.32
C ALA A 346 11.92 -3.97 -13.34
N VAL A 347 10.72 -3.47 -13.62
CA VAL A 347 9.97 -2.60 -12.71
C VAL A 347 8.76 -3.33 -12.15
N ARG A 348 8.57 -3.22 -10.84
CA ARG A 348 7.37 -3.70 -10.14
C ARG A 348 6.70 -2.55 -9.42
N HIS A 349 5.45 -2.28 -9.76
CA HIS A 349 4.66 -1.30 -9.03
C HIS A 349 4.01 -1.89 -7.78
N ALA A 350 3.93 -1.07 -6.73
CA ALA A 350 3.19 -1.40 -5.53
C ALA A 350 1.69 -1.55 -5.85
N ILE A 351 1.06 -2.57 -5.27
CA ILE A 351 -0.39 -2.72 -5.33
C ILE A 351 -1.00 -1.84 -4.23
N PRO A 352 -2.01 -1.01 -4.52
CA PRO A 352 -2.69 -0.21 -3.50
C PRO A 352 -3.17 -1.06 -2.32
N TYR A 353 -3.03 -0.54 -1.09
CA TYR A 353 -3.46 -1.18 0.17
C TYR A 353 -2.78 -2.51 0.53
N ASN A 354 -1.57 -2.78 0.01
CA ASN A 354 -0.86 -4.03 0.28
C ASN A 354 0.03 -3.94 1.54
N ALA A 355 0.06 -5.02 2.33
CA ALA A 355 0.80 -5.15 3.60
C ALA A 355 2.34 -5.01 3.46
N LYS A 356 2.86 -4.89 2.23
CA LYS A 356 4.29 -4.75 1.91
C LYS A 356 4.89 -3.41 2.33
N ALA A 357 4.08 -2.38 2.58
CA ALA A 357 4.54 -1.08 3.08
C ALA A 357 5.13 -1.16 4.51
N LYS A 358 4.76 -2.18 5.30
CA LYS A 358 5.18 -2.31 6.71
C LYS A 358 6.70 -2.45 6.91
N SER A 359 7.44 -2.99 5.94
CA SER A 359 8.92 -3.10 6.07
C SER A 359 9.61 -1.75 5.95
N VAL A 360 9.09 -0.87 5.09
CA VAL A 360 9.65 0.47 4.87
C VAL A 360 9.34 1.39 6.04
N GLU A 361 8.09 1.36 6.51
CA GLU A 361 7.68 2.13 7.70
C GLU A 361 8.56 1.80 8.92
N ARG A 362 8.92 0.52 9.09
CA ARG A 362 9.84 0.11 10.16
C ARG A 362 11.26 0.63 9.95
N LEU A 363 11.75 0.65 8.71
CA LEU A 363 13.07 1.20 8.38
C LEU A 363 13.10 2.69 8.76
N PHE A 364 12.13 3.49 8.29
CA PHE A 364 12.07 4.92 8.61
C PHE A 364 11.97 5.18 10.11
N ARG A 365 11.11 4.45 10.83
CA ARG A 365 11.05 4.56 12.28
C ARG A 365 12.40 4.31 12.96
N THR A 366 13.18 3.35 12.46
CA THR A 366 14.51 3.06 13.02
C THR A 366 15.50 4.19 12.73
N LEU A 367 15.45 4.78 11.52
CA LEU A 367 16.28 5.94 11.18
C LEU A 367 15.92 7.19 11.99
N GLU A 368 14.66 7.34 12.40
CA GLU A 368 14.21 8.51 13.15
C GLU A 368 14.34 8.40 14.67
N ASP A 369 14.60 7.22 15.23
CA ASP A 369 14.59 7.06 16.68
C ASP A 369 15.62 7.96 17.39
N LEU A 370 16.78 8.20 16.76
CA LEU A 370 17.80 9.13 17.27
C LEU A 370 17.43 10.60 17.09
N ASN A 371 16.50 10.93 16.17
CA ASN A 371 16.08 12.32 15.93
C ASN A 371 15.44 12.94 17.16
N LYS A 372 14.79 12.13 18.01
CA LYS A 372 14.17 12.57 19.27
C LYS A 372 15.15 13.19 20.27
N LEU A 373 16.45 12.97 20.08
CA LEU A 373 17.53 13.54 20.90
C LEU A 373 17.99 14.92 20.38
N LEU A 374 17.56 15.34 19.19
CA LEU A 374 17.90 16.64 18.62
C LEU A 374 16.99 17.72 19.20
N GLU A 375 17.57 18.89 19.52
CA GLU A 375 16.79 20.07 19.95
C GLU A 375 15.77 20.52 18.89
N SER A 376 16.06 20.26 17.62
CA SER A 376 15.25 20.59 16.46
C SER A 376 14.11 19.60 16.17
N TYR A 377 13.90 18.58 17.01
CA TYR A 377 12.84 17.58 16.83
C TYR A 377 11.43 18.17 17.02
N ILE A 378 10.52 17.88 16.08
CA ILE A 378 9.15 18.40 16.09
C ILE A 378 8.06 17.33 16.13
N GLY A 379 8.41 16.06 16.00
CA GLY A 379 7.45 14.95 15.94
C GLY A 379 6.67 14.86 14.62
N ASN A 380 5.90 13.78 14.51
CA ASN A 380 5.22 13.37 13.28
C ASN A 380 3.91 14.10 12.97
N SER A 381 3.37 14.86 13.92
CA SER A 381 2.13 15.61 13.75
C SER A 381 2.14 16.88 14.61
N PRO A 382 1.27 17.87 14.29
CA PRO A 382 1.13 19.08 15.10
C PRO A 382 0.79 18.80 16.58
N ASP A 383 -0.01 17.76 16.85
CA ASP A 383 -0.42 17.38 18.21
C ASP A 383 0.72 16.78 19.03
N HIS A 384 1.65 16.08 18.37
CA HIS A 384 2.82 15.48 19.01
C HIS A 384 4.02 16.43 19.08
N ARG A 385 3.82 17.72 18.75
CA ARG A 385 4.89 18.70 18.73
C ARG A 385 5.37 19.04 20.14
N PRO A 386 6.68 18.89 20.45
CA PRO A 386 7.23 19.27 21.74
C PRO A 386 6.96 20.73 22.08
N GLU A 387 6.69 21.02 23.35
CA GLU A 387 6.41 22.39 23.84
C GLU A 387 7.55 23.35 23.49
N SER A 388 8.80 22.89 23.60
CA SER A 388 10.01 23.65 23.27
C SER A 388 10.09 24.10 21.80
N MET A 389 9.33 23.45 20.92
CA MET A 389 9.34 23.70 19.47
C MET A 389 8.03 24.32 18.96
N LYS A 390 7.09 24.68 19.84
CA LYS A 390 5.89 25.43 19.46
C LYS A 390 6.24 26.89 19.12
N GLY A 391 5.42 27.50 18.26
CA GLY A 391 5.58 28.89 17.83
C GLY A 391 6.00 29.05 16.37
N LEU A 392 6.24 30.30 15.97
CA LEU A 392 6.61 30.67 14.61
C LEU A 392 8.03 30.20 14.26
N ASN A 393 8.28 29.91 12.98
CA ASN A 393 9.59 29.49 12.49
C ASN A 393 10.74 30.42 12.94
N LYS A 394 10.52 31.74 13.00
CA LYS A 394 11.53 32.71 13.48
C LYS A 394 11.97 32.47 14.93
N ALA A 395 11.05 32.07 15.81
CA ALA A 395 11.34 31.86 17.23
C ALA A 395 12.11 30.56 17.48
N ILE A 396 11.88 29.54 16.65
CA ILE A 396 12.58 28.24 16.75
C ILE A 396 13.85 28.17 15.90
N ALA A 397 14.11 29.17 15.04
CA ALA A 397 15.28 29.25 14.18
C ALA A 397 16.61 28.94 14.89
N PRO A 398 16.89 29.47 16.10
CA PRO A 398 18.15 29.20 16.79
C PRO A 398 18.32 27.75 17.25
N LYS A 399 17.22 27.00 17.38
CA LYS A 399 17.21 25.57 17.76
C LYS A 399 17.30 24.64 16.56
N CYS A 400 17.10 25.18 15.35
CA CYS A 400 17.10 24.40 14.12
C CYS A 400 18.55 24.08 13.73
N ILE A 401 18.79 22.80 13.44
CA ILE A 401 20.06 22.35 12.89
C ILE A 401 20.26 22.90 11.47
N SER A 402 21.49 23.23 11.09
CA SER A 402 21.79 23.66 9.72
C SER A 402 21.55 22.50 8.73
N TYR A 403 21.23 22.81 7.48
CA TYR A 403 21.04 21.78 6.46
C TYR A 403 22.27 20.90 6.26
N GLU A 404 23.46 21.49 6.20
CA GLU A 404 24.70 20.76 5.99
C GLU A 404 25.03 19.84 7.18
N ASP A 405 24.81 20.30 8.41
CA ASP A 405 25.05 19.46 9.60
C ASP A 405 24.00 18.37 9.73
N PHE A 406 22.73 18.67 9.39
CA PHE A 406 21.68 17.67 9.37
C PHE A 406 21.95 16.58 8.32
N LYS A 407 22.42 16.97 7.13
CA LYS A 407 22.80 16.01 6.08
C LYS A 407 23.89 15.06 6.58
N LYS A 408 24.97 15.58 7.17
CA LYS A 408 26.04 14.75 7.77
C LYS A 408 25.52 13.83 8.87
N TYR A 409 24.65 14.34 9.74
CA TYR A 409 24.02 13.57 10.81
C TYR A 409 23.19 12.42 10.23
N ALA A 410 22.30 12.69 9.28
CA ALA A 410 21.43 11.69 8.66
C ALA A 410 22.24 10.63 7.89
N GLU A 411 23.30 11.03 7.19
CA GLU A 411 24.25 10.11 6.55
C GLU A 411 24.93 9.18 7.56
N ALA A 412 25.32 9.69 8.73
CA ALA A 412 25.88 8.89 9.81
C ALA A 412 24.86 7.91 10.39
N VAL A 413 23.59 8.34 10.57
CA VAL A 413 22.51 7.47 11.04
C VAL A 413 22.22 6.33 10.05
N ILE A 414 22.18 6.61 8.75
CA ILE A 414 22.00 5.57 7.71
C ILE A 414 23.16 4.57 7.72
N ARG A 415 24.39 5.07 7.89
CA ARG A 415 25.58 4.21 8.04
C ARG A 415 25.48 3.33 9.29
N GLU A 416 25.06 3.89 10.41
CA GLU A 416 24.88 3.14 11.66
C GLU A 416 23.80 2.07 11.50
N TYR A 417 22.66 2.41 10.89
CA TYR A 417 21.58 1.46 10.57
C TYR A 417 22.10 0.26 9.77
N ASN A 418 22.87 0.50 8.71
CA ASN A 418 23.43 -0.58 7.89
C ASN A 418 24.43 -1.47 8.67
N ASN A 419 25.04 -0.96 9.73
CA ASN A 419 26.02 -1.66 10.55
C ASN A 419 25.48 -2.13 11.92
N THR A 420 24.20 -1.92 12.21
CA THR A 420 23.56 -2.36 13.47
C THR A 420 22.89 -3.72 13.29
N PRO A 421 23.10 -4.69 14.20
CA PRO A 421 22.42 -5.98 14.17
C PRO A 421 20.89 -5.88 14.23
N HIS A 422 20.19 -6.58 13.33
CA HIS A 422 18.73 -6.63 13.33
C HIS A 422 18.19 -8.00 13.76
N SER A 423 17.09 -8.00 14.52
CA SER A 423 16.40 -9.22 14.99
C SER A 423 15.26 -9.68 14.09
N GLY A 424 14.95 -8.93 13.02
CA GLY A 424 13.88 -9.29 12.10
C GLY A 424 14.15 -10.59 11.36
N ARG A 425 13.10 -11.29 10.93
CA ARG A 425 13.19 -12.54 10.15
C ARG A 425 14.20 -12.39 8.99
N GLY A 426 15.08 -13.38 8.83
CA GLY A 426 16.12 -13.42 7.79
C GLY A 426 17.46 -12.79 8.17
N MET A 427 17.50 -11.96 9.22
CA MET A 427 18.73 -11.30 9.65
C MET A 427 19.62 -12.22 10.48
N ASN A 428 19.01 -13.07 11.33
CA ASN A 428 19.72 -13.97 12.26
C ASN A 428 20.76 -13.23 13.14
N GLY A 429 20.42 -12.02 13.61
CA GLY A 429 21.32 -11.20 14.43
C GLY A 429 22.47 -10.55 13.65
N ARG A 430 22.47 -10.63 12.32
CA ARG A 430 23.45 -9.94 11.47
C ARG A 430 22.99 -8.51 11.14
N THR A 431 23.95 -7.69 10.75
CA THR A 431 23.69 -6.33 10.25
C THR A 431 23.15 -6.39 8.81
N PRO A 432 22.39 -5.37 8.34
CA PRO A 432 22.02 -5.27 6.93
C PRO A 432 23.19 -5.41 5.98
N LYS A 433 24.32 -4.76 6.28
CA LYS A 433 25.55 -4.86 5.50
C LYS A 433 26.06 -6.31 5.41
N GLN A 434 26.14 -7.01 6.54
CA GLN A 434 26.61 -8.41 6.57
C GLN A 434 25.71 -9.35 5.77
N VAL A 435 24.39 -9.16 5.82
CA VAL A 435 23.47 -9.95 5.00
C VAL A 435 23.64 -9.60 3.52
N TYR A 436 23.78 -8.31 3.20
CA TYR A 436 24.00 -7.84 1.83
C TYR A 436 25.24 -8.48 1.22
N GLU A 437 26.39 -8.37 1.89
CA GLU A 437 27.67 -8.90 1.41
C GLU A 437 27.67 -10.43 1.31
N ALA A 438 27.09 -11.13 2.29
CA ALA A 438 27.08 -12.60 2.31
C ALA A 438 26.18 -13.23 1.24
N ASP A 439 25.07 -12.56 0.88
CA ASP A 439 24.10 -13.05 -0.09
C ASP A 439 24.19 -12.35 -1.47
N LEU A 440 25.22 -11.55 -1.70
CA LEU A 440 25.51 -10.93 -2.99
C LEU A 440 26.19 -11.94 -3.92
N VAL A 441 25.45 -12.47 -4.90
CA VAL A 441 25.97 -13.50 -5.81
C VAL A 441 26.75 -12.90 -6.99
N SER A 442 26.25 -11.81 -7.57
CA SER A 442 26.84 -11.18 -8.75
C SER A 442 26.43 -9.72 -8.84
N VAL A 443 27.31 -8.86 -9.35
CA VAL A 443 27.04 -7.43 -9.56
C VAL A 443 27.14 -7.12 -11.04
N ARG A 444 26.07 -6.56 -11.62
CA ARG A 444 26.11 -5.98 -12.97
C ARG A 444 26.68 -4.57 -12.87
N LYS A 445 27.75 -4.29 -13.62
CA LYS A 445 28.36 -2.95 -13.69
C LYS A 445 28.51 -2.55 -15.15
N ILE A 446 28.41 -1.25 -15.39
CA ILE A 446 28.74 -0.59 -16.66
C ILE A 446 29.99 0.25 -16.39
N GLU A 447 30.77 0.49 -17.44
CA GLU A 447 31.93 1.39 -17.38
C GLU A 447 31.46 2.80 -16.91
N PRO A 448 32.21 3.48 -16.00
CA PRO A 448 31.77 4.73 -15.40
C PRO A 448 31.34 5.84 -16.36
N ASP A 449 32.06 6.07 -17.46
CA ASP A 449 31.73 7.13 -18.42
C ASP A 449 30.44 6.79 -19.17
N ALA A 450 30.27 5.54 -19.61
CA ALA A 450 29.03 5.07 -20.21
C ALA A 450 27.84 5.14 -19.24
N LEU A 451 28.05 4.77 -17.98
CA LEU A 451 27.04 4.82 -16.94
C LEU A 451 26.60 6.27 -16.67
N ALA A 452 27.53 7.22 -16.59
CA ALA A 452 27.23 8.63 -16.40
C ALA A 452 26.37 9.21 -17.54
N ILE A 453 26.54 8.72 -18.77
CA ILE A 453 25.70 9.13 -19.91
C ILE A 453 24.29 8.52 -19.81
N ILE A 454 24.17 7.25 -19.43
CA ILE A 454 22.89 6.54 -19.31
C ILE A 454 22.05 7.13 -18.17
N LEU A 455 22.69 7.53 -17.08
CA LEU A 455 22.04 8.10 -15.90
C LEU A 455 21.54 9.54 -16.08
N ARG A 456 21.61 10.12 -17.27
CA ARG A 456 21.07 11.45 -17.58
C ARG A 456 19.57 11.40 -17.85
N ARG A 457 18.89 12.52 -17.62
CA ARG A 457 17.48 12.70 -18.01
C ARG A 457 17.35 12.70 -19.52
N SER A 458 16.25 12.15 -20.04
CA SER A 458 15.93 12.15 -21.46
C SER A 458 14.69 13.01 -21.74
N THR A 459 14.74 13.75 -22.84
CA THR A 459 13.60 14.56 -23.29
C THR A 459 12.65 13.76 -24.17
N HIS A 460 11.41 14.24 -24.31
CA HIS A 460 10.56 13.85 -25.41
C HIS A 460 11.15 14.24 -26.77
N THR A 461 10.73 13.54 -27.82
CA THR A 461 11.20 13.81 -29.19
C THR A 461 10.73 15.18 -29.68
N ALA A 462 11.62 15.93 -30.33
CA ALA A 462 11.33 17.20 -31.00
C ALA A 462 11.92 17.23 -32.41
N LYS A 463 11.31 18.01 -33.31
CA LYS A 463 11.79 18.17 -34.69
C LYS A 463 12.85 19.27 -34.74
N VAL A 464 13.98 19.00 -35.41
CA VAL A 464 15.01 20.02 -35.65
C VAL A 464 14.56 20.97 -36.76
N ASN A 465 14.56 22.26 -36.46
CA ASN A 465 14.20 23.34 -37.36
C ASN A 465 15.42 24.22 -37.68
N LYS A 466 15.22 25.27 -38.48
CA LYS A 466 16.28 26.24 -38.86
C LYS A 466 16.99 26.89 -37.67
N ASN A 467 16.31 27.02 -36.53
CA ASN A 467 16.87 27.62 -35.31
C ASN A 467 17.43 26.56 -34.35
N GLY A 468 17.47 25.29 -34.74
CA GLY A 468 17.85 24.16 -33.89
C GLY A 468 16.63 23.44 -33.30
N VAL A 469 16.75 23.02 -32.05
CA VAL A 469 15.73 22.22 -31.33
C VAL A 469 15.39 22.85 -29.99
N LYS A 470 14.14 22.69 -29.56
CA LYS A 470 13.61 23.15 -28.26
C LYS A 470 12.88 21.98 -27.60
N PHE A 471 13.11 21.80 -26.30
CA PHE A 471 12.47 20.76 -25.49
C PHE A 471 11.71 21.38 -24.32
N ARG A 472 10.55 20.81 -23.98
CA ARG A 472 9.69 21.33 -22.90
C ARG A 472 10.37 21.20 -21.54
N GLU A 473 11.07 20.09 -21.33
CA GLU A 473 11.84 19.74 -20.15
C GLU A 473 12.99 20.73 -19.89
N LEU A 474 13.49 21.36 -20.96
CA LEU A 474 14.53 22.38 -20.94
C LEU A 474 13.95 23.78 -21.16
N GLN A 475 12.73 24.02 -20.67
CA GLN A 475 12.06 25.33 -20.69
C GLN A 475 11.91 25.95 -22.09
N ASN A 476 11.91 25.13 -23.15
CA ASN A 476 11.88 25.56 -24.56
C ASN A 476 13.02 26.50 -24.96
N VAL A 477 14.14 26.43 -24.25
CA VAL A 477 15.40 27.07 -24.59
C VAL A 477 15.94 26.48 -25.91
N CYS A 478 16.51 27.34 -26.76
CA CYS A 478 16.97 26.95 -28.09
C CYS A 478 18.36 26.32 -28.03
N TYR A 479 18.51 25.12 -28.58
CA TYR A 479 19.81 24.44 -28.73
C TYR A 479 20.13 24.30 -30.21
N ASN A 480 21.30 24.76 -30.62
CA ASN A 480 21.70 24.71 -32.02
C ASN A 480 23.22 24.57 -32.20
N SER A 481 23.62 23.85 -33.24
CA SER A 481 25.00 23.76 -33.70
C SER A 481 25.02 23.49 -35.21
N GLU A 482 26.13 23.78 -35.88
CA GLU A 482 26.30 23.47 -37.30
C GLU A 482 26.15 21.97 -37.57
N THR A 483 26.75 21.13 -36.73
CA THR A 483 26.66 19.66 -36.81
C THR A 483 25.21 19.17 -36.63
N LEU A 484 24.43 19.77 -35.73
CA LEU A 484 23.02 19.41 -35.55
C LEU A 484 22.21 19.72 -36.81
N GLN A 485 22.43 20.89 -37.43
CA GLN A 485 21.74 21.27 -38.66
C GLN A 485 22.09 20.33 -39.82
N GLU A 486 23.35 19.93 -39.95
CA GLU A 486 23.78 19.02 -41.02
C GLU A 486 23.19 17.61 -40.86
N LEU A 487 23.26 17.04 -39.66
CA LEU A 487 22.88 15.63 -39.44
C LEU A 487 21.37 15.42 -39.31
N ALA A 488 20.67 16.41 -38.74
CA ALA A 488 19.32 16.22 -38.20
C ALA A 488 18.26 17.22 -38.66
N PHE A 489 18.58 18.18 -39.55
CA PHE A 489 17.57 19.14 -40.02
C PHE A 489 16.34 18.44 -40.59
N GLY A 490 15.16 18.80 -40.07
CA GLY A 490 13.88 18.20 -40.45
C GLY A 490 13.60 16.82 -39.83
N LYS A 491 14.54 16.19 -39.14
CA LYS A 491 14.37 14.91 -38.44
C LYS A 491 13.88 15.12 -37.00
N LYS A 492 13.33 14.05 -36.41
CA LYS A 492 13.00 14.00 -34.98
C LYS A 492 14.22 13.52 -34.18
N VAL A 493 14.49 14.19 -33.08
CA VAL A 493 15.59 13.89 -32.16
C VAL A 493 15.09 13.93 -30.72
N TYR A 494 15.76 13.23 -29.81
CA TYR A 494 15.64 13.44 -28.37
C TYR A 494 17.01 13.81 -27.80
N ALA A 495 17.04 14.29 -26.56
CA ALA A 495 18.28 14.73 -25.92
C ALA A 495 18.44 14.11 -24.53
N ARG A 496 19.69 13.78 -24.18
CA ARG A 496 20.11 13.48 -22.80
C ARG A 496 20.84 14.67 -22.19
N TYR A 497 20.48 15.01 -20.95
CA TYR A 497 21.01 16.19 -20.26
C TYR A 497 21.24 15.92 -18.77
N ASP A 498 22.18 16.67 -18.19
CA ASP A 498 22.42 16.70 -16.76
C ASP A 498 21.48 17.74 -16.11
N THR A 499 20.85 17.39 -15.01
CA THR A 499 19.94 18.29 -14.28
C THR A 499 20.71 19.39 -13.55
N ALA A 500 21.98 19.15 -13.20
CA ALA A 500 22.86 20.14 -12.58
C ALA A 500 23.47 21.10 -13.61
N ASP A 501 23.66 20.65 -14.85
CA ASP A 501 24.23 21.46 -15.95
C ASP A 501 23.49 21.22 -17.27
N VAL A 502 22.57 22.12 -17.60
CA VAL A 502 21.82 22.13 -18.87
C VAL A 502 22.52 22.91 -19.97
N SER A 503 23.74 23.42 -19.77
CA SER A 503 24.45 24.23 -20.78
C SER A 503 24.77 23.44 -22.05
N LYS A 504 24.88 22.11 -21.93
CA LYS A 504 25.20 21.19 -23.02
C LYS A 504 24.27 19.98 -22.96
N ILE A 505 23.77 19.58 -24.12
CA ILE A 505 22.91 18.41 -24.29
C ILE A 505 23.49 17.45 -25.31
N HIS A 506 23.21 16.16 -25.14
CA HIS A 506 23.64 15.10 -26.04
C HIS A 506 22.44 14.70 -26.89
N VAL A 507 22.51 14.91 -28.20
CA VAL A 507 21.38 14.72 -29.11
C VAL A 507 21.47 13.38 -29.82
N TYR A 508 20.34 12.68 -29.87
CA TYR A 508 20.19 11.35 -30.46
C TYR A 508 19.06 11.35 -31.49
N GLU A 509 19.21 10.53 -32.51
CA GLU A 509 18.18 10.32 -33.52
C GLU A 509 17.03 9.46 -32.96
N ALA A 510 15.78 9.86 -33.21
CA ALA A 510 14.63 9.34 -32.47
C ALA A 510 14.17 7.93 -32.85
N GLU A 511 14.52 7.41 -34.03
CA GLU A 511 14.07 6.08 -34.49
C GLU A 511 15.12 5.00 -34.22
N THR A 512 16.39 5.36 -34.41
CA THR A 512 17.54 4.46 -34.30
C THR A 512 18.24 4.54 -32.95
N GLY A 513 18.01 5.60 -32.16
CA GLY A 513 18.75 5.87 -30.93
C GLY A 513 20.22 6.25 -31.17
N GLN A 514 20.62 6.55 -32.41
CA GLN A 514 22.00 6.86 -32.75
C GLN A 514 22.43 8.22 -32.15
N PHE A 515 23.57 8.26 -31.47
CA PHE A 515 24.18 9.51 -31.05
C PHE A 515 24.59 10.37 -32.25
N LEU A 516 24.20 11.64 -32.24
CA LEU A 516 24.47 12.59 -33.32
C LEU A 516 25.56 13.59 -32.96
N CYS A 517 25.33 14.39 -31.91
CA CYS A 517 26.26 15.45 -31.51
C CYS A 517 25.96 15.99 -30.10
N VAL A 518 26.91 16.75 -29.55
CA VAL A 518 26.69 17.60 -28.37
C VAL A 518 26.35 19.01 -28.82
N VAL A 519 25.35 19.62 -28.19
CA VAL A 519 24.82 20.93 -28.58
C VAL A 519 24.72 21.83 -27.35
N GLY A 520 25.12 23.09 -27.48
CA GLY A 520 24.99 24.10 -26.43
C GLY A 520 23.80 25.02 -26.64
N PHE A 521 23.54 25.88 -25.65
CA PHE A 521 22.56 26.96 -25.79
C PHE A 521 22.88 27.85 -26.99
N TYR A 522 21.83 28.22 -27.73
CA TYR A 522 21.88 29.18 -28.81
C TYR A 522 21.14 30.44 -28.35
N GLY A 523 21.91 31.53 -28.16
CA GLY A 523 21.48 32.77 -27.52
C GLY A 523 20.07 33.25 -27.91
N GLU A 524 19.27 33.58 -26.90
CA GLU A 524 18.04 34.34 -27.06
C GLU A 524 18.36 35.82 -26.86
N TYR A 525 17.94 36.67 -27.80
CA TYR A 525 18.10 38.11 -27.70
C TYR A 525 17.07 38.65 -26.72
N ASP A 526 17.54 39.22 -25.60
CA ASP A 526 16.66 39.89 -24.65
C ASP A 526 16.56 41.39 -24.99
N TYR A 527 15.35 41.87 -25.27
CA TYR A 527 15.13 43.24 -25.72
C TYR A 527 15.28 44.21 -24.54
N GLY A 528 16.39 44.94 -24.50
CA GLY A 528 16.71 45.89 -23.42
C GLY A 528 17.80 45.44 -22.46
N ALA A 529 18.52 44.34 -22.75
CA ALA A 529 19.72 43.94 -22.03
C ALA A 529 20.92 44.89 -22.30
N ASP A 530 21.91 44.87 -21.41
CA ASP A 530 23.15 45.66 -21.54
C ASP A 530 23.80 45.51 -22.93
N GLU A 531 24.41 46.60 -23.43
CA GLU A 531 25.00 46.66 -24.78
C GLU A 531 26.04 45.55 -25.03
N GLU A 532 26.76 45.14 -23.99
CA GLU A 532 27.83 44.14 -24.08
C GLU A 532 27.29 42.71 -24.31
N VAL A 533 26.22 42.34 -23.60
CA VAL A 533 25.50 41.06 -23.77
C VAL A 533 24.85 40.99 -25.15
N THR A 534 24.32 42.13 -25.60
CA THR A 534 23.70 42.30 -26.91
C THR A 534 24.71 42.12 -28.05
N ALA A 535 25.90 42.73 -27.92
CA ALA A 535 26.96 42.63 -28.92
C ALA A 535 27.53 41.20 -29.05
N GLN A 536 27.68 40.49 -27.92
CA GLN A 536 28.17 39.11 -27.92
C GLN A 536 27.19 38.17 -28.65
N THR A 537 25.89 38.25 -28.33
CA THR A 537 24.84 37.43 -28.96
C THR A 537 24.76 37.67 -30.47
N LEU A 538 24.85 38.92 -30.92
CA LEU A 538 24.86 39.27 -32.34
C LEU A 538 26.11 38.76 -33.07
N ARG A 539 27.28 38.75 -32.41
CA ARG A 539 28.53 38.23 -32.96
C ARG A 539 28.47 36.72 -33.15
N GLU A 540 27.97 35.99 -32.15
CA GLU A 540 27.76 34.54 -32.23
C GLU A 540 26.78 34.16 -33.35
N TYR A 541 25.67 34.89 -33.47
CA TYR A 541 24.70 34.74 -34.56
C TYR A 541 25.32 35.03 -35.94
N GLY A 542 26.15 36.07 -36.06
CA GLY A 542 26.87 36.41 -37.28
C GLY A 542 27.88 35.34 -37.71
N ASN A 543 28.63 34.80 -36.76
CA ASN A 543 29.59 33.72 -36.99
C ASN A 543 28.89 32.44 -37.45
N HIS A 544 27.78 32.07 -36.81
CA HIS A 544 26.99 30.90 -37.19
C HIS A 544 26.47 31.02 -38.63
N ASN A 545 25.85 32.14 -39.00
CA ASN A 545 25.36 32.38 -40.36
C ASN A 545 26.47 32.34 -41.42
N LYS A 546 27.67 32.83 -41.07
CA LYS A 546 28.84 32.77 -41.96
C LYS A 546 29.30 31.33 -42.16
N SER A 547 29.31 30.51 -41.10
CA SER A 547 29.67 29.09 -41.16
C SER A 547 28.71 28.32 -42.06
N VAL A 548 27.41 28.42 -41.81
CA VAL A 548 26.36 27.75 -42.60
C VAL A 548 26.43 28.15 -44.09
N LYS A 549 26.66 29.43 -44.39
CA LYS A 549 26.82 29.90 -45.79
C LYS A 549 28.09 29.34 -46.44
N ASN A 550 29.20 29.27 -45.71
CA ASN A 550 30.47 28.73 -46.21
C ASN A 550 30.36 27.22 -46.47
N GLN A 551 29.66 26.49 -45.59
CA GLN A 551 29.38 25.08 -45.76
C GLN A 551 28.46 24.83 -46.96
N ALA A 552 27.35 25.57 -47.12
CA ALA A 552 26.51 25.45 -48.32
C ALA A 552 27.28 25.72 -49.62
N ARG A 553 28.26 26.63 -49.58
CA ARG A 553 29.16 26.92 -50.71
C ARG A 553 30.17 25.80 -50.98
N SER A 554 30.57 25.01 -49.98
CA SER A 554 31.54 23.90 -50.15
C SER A 554 30.95 22.74 -50.96
N TYR A 555 29.64 22.51 -50.85
CA TYR A 555 28.89 21.53 -51.63
C TYR A 555 28.64 21.95 -53.09
N LYS A 556 29.04 23.16 -53.51
CA LYS A 556 28.91 23.60 -54.90
C LYS A 556 29.75 22.69 -55.82
N PRO A 557 29.13 21.98 -56.79
CA PRO A 557 29.87 21.06 -57.65
C PRO A 557 30.95 21.82 -58.45
N LYS A 558 32.19 21.34 -58.39
CA LYS A 558 33.36 21.97 -59.05
C LYS A 558 33.36 21.80 -60.57
N LYS A 559 32.55 20.88 -61.10
CA LYS A 559 32.48 20.57 -62.53
C LYS A 559 31.02 20.63 -62.97
N THR A 560 30.69 21.62 -63.78
CA THR A 560 29.40 21.70 -64.46
C THR A 560 29.54 20.97 -65.78
N ILE A 561 28.75 19.92 -66.01
CA ILE A 561 28.73 19.23 -67.31
C ILE A 561 27.93 20.11 -68.26
N ASP A 562 28.55 20.53 -69.36
CA ASP A 562 27.84 21.20 -70.45
C ASP A 562 27.06 20.16 -71.26
N ILE A 563 25.86 19.87 -70.77
CA ILE A 563 24.91 18.94 -71.40
C ILE A 563 24.55 19.44 -72.80
N GLN A 564 24.60 20.75 -73.06
CA GLN A 564 24.22 21.34 -74.35
C GLN A 564 25.21 20.93 -75.44
N THR A 565 26.51 21.08 -75.19
CA THR A 565 27.56 20.63 -76.11
C THR A 565 27.58 19.10 -76.24
N ALA A 566 27.33 18.36 -75.15
CA ALA A 566 27.23 16.91 -75.19
C ALA A 566 26.04 16.42 -76.03
N LEU A 567 24.87 17.07 -75.92
CA LEU A 567 23.67 16.75 -76.71
C LEU A 567 23.85 17.11 -78.18
N ILE A 568 24.43 18.27 -78.49
CA ILE A 568 24.71 18.70 -79.87
C ILE A 568 25.66 17.70 -80.55
N ASN A 569 26.73 17.30 -79.86
CA ASN A 569 27.67 16.30 -80.36
C ASN A 569 27.07 14.88 -80.44
N HIS A 570 26.04 14.57 -79.66
CA HIS A 570 25.30 13.32 -79.78
C HIS A 570 24.30 13.38 -80.95
N ALA A 571 23.55 14.48 -81.08
CA ALA A 571 22.57 14.69 -82.14
C ALA A 571 23.22 14.70 -83.52
N SER A 572 24.41 15.28 -83.66
CA SER A 572 25.19 15.25 -84.92
C SER A 572 25.72 13.87 -85.29
N ARG A 573 25.71 12.90 -84.36
CA ARG A 573 26.07 11.50 -84.60
C ARG A 573 24.86 10.58 -84.82
N LEU A 574 23.64 11.09 -84.66
CA LEU A 574 22.42 10.37 -84.99
C LEU A 574 22.07 10.64 -86.45
N THR A 575 21.88 9.59 -87.23
CA THR A 575 21.39 9.70 -88.62
C THR A 575 19.88 9.62 -88.64
N ASP A 576 19.25 10.42 -89.51
CA ASP A 576 17.81 10.34 -89.77
C ASP A 576 17.41 8.96 -90.31
N ILE A 577 16.13 8.61 -90.16
CA ILE A 577 15.59 7.33 -90.63
C ILE A 577 15.64 7.29 -92.16
N ASP A 578 16.52 6.46 -92.71
CA ASP A 578 16.57 6.20 -94.16
C ASP A 578 15.36 5.36 -94.61
N ILE A 579 14.53 5.95 -95.44
CA ILE A 579 13.34 5.32 -96.03
C ILE A 579 13.57 4.88 -97.48
N ASN A 580 14.76 5.12 -98.06
CA ASN A 580 15.09 4.68 -99.41
C ASN A 580 15.20 3.16 -99.45
N GLY A 581 14.46 2.52 -100.37
CA GLY A 581 14.45 1.06 -100.55
C GLY A 581 13.31 0.32 -99.84
N LYS A 582 12.40 1.00 -99.14
CA LYS A 582 11.16 0.39 -98.67
C LYS A 582 10.08 0.41 -99.77
N PRO A 583 9.24 -0.65 -99.91
CA PRO A 583 8.22 -0.70 -100.94
C PRO A 583 7.14 0.38 -100.71
N THR A 584 7.06 1.34 -101.62
CA THR A 584 6.11 2.45 -101.60
C THR A 584 4.81 2.05 -102.32
N ASN A 585 3.74 1.78 -101.56
CA ASN A 585 2.40 1.66 -102.14
C ASN A 585 1.79 3.07 -102.27
N MET A 586 1.72 3.62 -103.50
CA MET A 586 1.05 4.90 -103.75
C MET A 586 -0.48 4.74 -103.66
N ALA A 587 -1.04 5.04 -102.50
CA ALA A 587 -2.48 5.10 -102.27
C ALA A 587 -3.03 6.48 -102.63
N LEU A 588 -3.49 6.66 -103.88
CA LEU A 588 -4.36 7.78 -104.27
C LEU A 588 -5.18 7.40 -105.50
N ASP A 589 -6.50 7.37 -105.31
CA ASP A 589 -7.53 6.95 -106.26
C ASP A 589 -7.65 7.93 -107.46
N VAL A 590 -8.15 7.43 -108.59
CA VAL A 590 -8.15 8.08 -109.91
C VAL A 590 -8.90 9.42 -109.89
N GLU A 591 -9.97 9.53 -109.13
CA GLU A 591 -10.77 10.76 -109.00
C GLU A 591 -9.98 11.90 -108.34
N LYS A 592 -9.21 11.62 -107.29
CA LYS A 592 -8.37 12.64 -106.62
C LYS A 592 -7.17 13.09 -107.47
N ARG A 593 -6.72 12.27 -108.42
CA ARG A 593 -5.66 12.67 -109.37
C ARG A 593 -6.20 13.64 -110.43
N LYS A 594 -7.46 13.47 -110.85
CA LYS A 594 -8.14 14.41 -111.73
C LYS A 594 -8.32 15.76 -111.05
N GLU A 595 -8.79 15.74 -109.81
CA GLU A 595 -8.97 16.94 -108.99
C GLU A 595 -7.64 17.71 -108.80
N LEU A 596 -6.53 17.00 -108.55
CA LEU A 596 -5.20 17.63 -108.45
C LEU A 596 -4.68 18.18 -109.79
N HIS A 597 -5.05 17.56 -110.91
CA HIS A 597 -4.70 18.06 -112.25
C HIS A 597 -5.48 19.34 -112.59
N ASP A 598 -6.77 19.36 -112.26
CA ASP A 598 -7.65 20.50 -112.47
C ASP A 598 -7.24 21.69 -111.59
N ILE A 599 -6.84 21.43 -110.32
CA ILE A 599 -6.26 22.44 -109.42
C ILE A 599 -4.97 23.03 -110.00
N LYS A 600 -4.05 22.19 -110.50
CA LYS A 600 -2.79 22.67 -111.10
C LYS A 600 -3.01 23.45 -112.41
N GLN A 601 -4.02 23.09 -113.21
CA GLN A 601 -4.41 23.88 -114.39
C GLN A 601 -4.99 25.24 -113.98
N ALA A 602 -5.84 25.29 -112.95
CA ALA A 602 -6.41 26.53 -112.43
C ALA A 602 -5.35 27.47 -111.85
N GLU A 603 -4.36 26.94 -111.11
CA GLU A 603 -3.21 27.69 -110.59
C GLU A 603 -2.34 28.25 -111.72
N SER A 604 -2.08 27.46 -112.77
CA SER A 604 -1.33 27.92 -113.94
C SER A 604 -2.05 29.05 -114.72
N LEU A 605 -3.39 29.03 -114.76
CA LEU A 605 -4.21 30.09 -115.36
C LEU A 605 -4.23 31.37 -114.49
N LEU A 606 -4.19 31.23 -113.16
CA LEU A 606 -4.07 32.34 -112.22
C LEU A 606 -2.72 33.06 -112.33
N ASP A 607 -1.62 32.31 -112.45
CA ASP A 607 -0.29 32.92 -112.59
C ASP A 607 -0.03 33.53 -113.98
N LYS A 608 -0.68 33.03 -115.05
CA LYS A 608 -0.67 33.69 -116.37
C LYS A 608 -1.46 35.00 -116.42
N ASN A 609 -2.43 35.21 -115.52
CA ASN A 609 -3.21 36.45 -115.43
C ASN A 609 -2.55 37.53 -114.55
N LYS A 610 -1.50 37.20 -113.78
CA LYS A 610 -0.72 38.16 -112.98
C LYS A 610 0.29 38.99 -113.79
N SER A 611 0.50 38.71 -115.08
CA SER A 611 1.47 39.42 -115.93
C SER A 611 0.89 40.54 -116.83
N LYS A 612 -0.33 41.04 -116.56
CA LYS A 612 -0.83 42.30 -117.14
C LYS A 612 -0.79 43.41 -116.08
N PRO A 613 -0.07 44.53 -116.30
CA PRO A 613 0.18 45.52 -115.26
C PRO A 613 -1.02 46.45 -115.08
N THR A 614 -1.50 46.58 -113.84
CA THR A 614 -2.27 47.76 -113.42
C THR A 614 -1.69 48.27 -112.11
N VAL A 615 -1.00 49.41 -112.21
CA VAL A 615 -0.34 50.15 -111.12
C VAL A 615 -1.38 50.83 -110.24
N LYS A 616 -1.21 50.74 -108.92
CA LYS A 616 -1.38 51.84 -107.95
C LYS A 616 -0.71 51.47 -106.63
N GLU A 617 0.50 51.98 -106.42
CA GLU A 617 1.20 51.97 -105.14
C GLU A 617 0.46 52.86 -104.12
N LEU A 618 0.36 52.39 -102.88
CA LEU A 618 -0.08 53.18 -101.71
C LEU A 618 1.04 53.13 -100.67
N ASP A 619 1.63 54.30 -100.46
CA ASP A 619 2.78 54.60 -99.61
C ASP A 619 2.38 54.67 -98.12
N GLU A 620 3.17 54.03 -97.26
CA GLU A 620 2.99 53.85 -95.81
C GLU A 620 3.23 55.14 -95.00
N THR A 621 3.55 56.26 -95.67
CA THR A 621 3.78 57.57 -95.04
C THR A 621 2.51 58.23 -94.46
N ALA A 622 1.31 57.66 -94.64
CA ALA A 622 0.05 58.24 -94.17
C ALA A 622 -0.45 57.77 -92.78
N ILE A 623 0.17 56.76 -92.15
CA ILE A 623 -0.32 56.25 -90.84
C ILE A 623 0.45 56.82 -89.65
N LEU A 624 1.68 57.30 -89.85
CA LEU A 624 2.54 57.79 -88.76
C LEU A 624 2.29 59.25 -88.32
N SER A 625 1.27 59.94 -88.85
CA SER A 625 1.06 61.38 -88.56
C SER A 625 -0.29 61.78 -87.97
N SER A 626 -1.19 60.87 -87.56
CA SER A 626 -2.56 61.29 -87.14
C SER A 626 -3.00 61.02 -85.70
N LEU A 627 -2.28 60.29 -84.84
CA LEU A 627 -2.74 60.08 -83.45
C LEU A 627 -1.64 60.17 -82.40
N GLY A 628 -1.02 61.35 -82.30
CA GLY A 628 -0.42 61.82 -81.06
C GLY A 628 -1.08 63.13 -80.63
N ARG A 629 -1.81 63.11 -79.50
CA ARG A 629 -2.10 64.27 -78.61
C ARG A 629 -2.58 63.69 -77.26
N ARG A 630 -1.78 63.87 -76.19
CA ARG A 630 -1.95 64.90 -75.11
C ARG A 630 -3.27 64.74 -74.35
N ARG A 631 -3.39 64.94 -73.03
CA ARG A 631 -2.56 65.13 -71.82
C ARG A 631 -3.62 65.20 -70.68
N SER A 632 -3.15 65.30 -69.43
CA SER A 632 -3.82 65.87 -68.23
C SER A 632 -4.98 65.12 -67.56
N GLY A 633 -4.86 65.00 -66.24
CA GLY A 633 -5.85 64.46 -65.30
C GLY A 633 -5.16 63.82 -64.12
#